data_AF-A0A945TXG7-F1
#
_entry.id   AF-A0A945TXG7-F1
#
_cell.length_a   1.000
_cell.length_b   1.000
_cell.length_c   1.000
_cell.angle_alpha   90.00
_cell.angle_beta   90.00
_cell.angle_gamma   90.00
#
_symmetry.space_group_name_H-M   'P 1'
#
loop_
_entity.id
_entity.type
_entity.pdbx_description
1 polymer ?
#
loop_
_entity_poly.entity_id
_entity_poly.type
_entity_poly.pdbx_seq_one_letter_code
_entity_poly.pdbx_strand_id
1 'polypeptide(L)'
;MRSHIEIIQIRASDVLSGDVINKFGPNRSGWIEVANLEQLQNGSYVVHDEVGSDSFTAVGYDLVWLQVVHELLYNSHLPVD
;
A
#
# COMPACT_ATOMS: atom_id res chain seq x y z
N MET A 1 20.10 5.70 6.31
CA MET A 1 19.79 4.28 6.09
C MET A 1 19.07 4.18 4.75
N ARG A 2 19.47 3.28 3.85
CA ARG A 2 18.74 3.05 2.59
C ARG A 2 17.73 1.92 2.84
N SER A 3 16.58 1.97 2.15
CA SER A 3 15.55 0.92 2.22
C SER A 3 15.30 0.34 0.84
N HIS A 4 15.04 -0.97 0.78
CA HIS A 4 14.56 -1.63 -0.43
C HIS A 4 13.04 -1.63 -0.38
N ILE A 5 12.41 -1.08 -1.42
CA ILE A 5 10.96 -1.03 -1.54
C ILE A 5 10.52 -2.09 -2.54
N GLU A 6 9.73 -3.05 -2.07
CA GLU A 6 9.04 -4.01 -2.91
C GLU A 6 7.58 -3.57 -3.08
N ILE A 7 7.09 -3.62 -4.32
CA ILE A 7 5.71 -3.25 -4.65
C ILE A 7 5.01 -4.49 -5.19
N ILE A 8 3.96 -4.94 -4.50
CA ILE A 8 3.17 -6.12 -4.85
C ILE A 8 1.69 -5.75 -5.02
N GLN A 9 0.92 -6.64 -5.64
CA GLN A 9 -0.54 -6.51 -5.70
C GLN A 9 -1.18 -7.46 -4.69
N ILE A 10 -2.09 -6.93 -3.89
CA ILE A 10 -2.91 -7.69 -2.93
C ILE A 10 -4.39 -7.39 -3.14
N ARG A 11 -5.27 -8.20 -2.57
CA ARG A 11 -6.70 -7.89 -2.58
C ARG A 11 -6.99 -6.79 -1.57
N ALA A 12 -7.96 -5.94 -1.84
CA ALA A 12 -8.41 -4.91 -0.90
C ALA A 12 -8.87 -5.50 0.46
N SER A 13 -9.37 -6.73 0.46
CA SER A 13 -9.75 -7.45 1.69
C SER A 13 -8.57 -7.92 2.56
N ASP A 14 -7.36 -7.96 2.00
CA ASP A 14 -6.14 -8.38 2.70
C ASP A 14 -5.35 -7.18 3.29
N VAL A 15 -5.82 -5.94 3.05
CA VAL A 15 -5.20 -4.71 3.54
C VAL A 15 -5.41 -4.56 5.05
N LEU A 16 -4.35 -4.13 5.75
CA LEU A 16 -4.33 -3.90 7.19
C LEU A 16 -4.00 -2.45 7.55
N SER A 17 -4.28 -2.07 8.80
CA SER A 17 -3.82 -0.80 9.36
C SER A 17 -2.28 -0.77 9.40
N GLY A 18 -1.70 0.36 8.99
CA GLY A 18 -0.25 0.56 8.82
C GLY A 18 0.29 0.17 7.45
N ASP A 19 -0.51 -0.47 6.59
CA ASP A 19 -0.10 -0.73 5.22
C ASP A 19 -0.01 0.57 4.43
N VAL A 20 0.97 0.66 3.52
CA VAL A 20 1.09 1.77 2.57
C VAL A 20 0.64 1.30 1.20
N ILE A 21 -0.51 1.79 0.72
CA ILE A 21 -1.18 1.26 -0.48
C ILE A 21 -1.48 2.32 -1.54
N ASN A 22 -1.70 1.88 -2.77
CA ASN A 22 -2.14 2.72 -3.88
C ASN A 22 -3.18 2.00 -4.76
N LYS A 23 -4.30 2.66 -5.03
CA LYS A 23 -5.36 2.11 -5.90
C LYS A 23 -5.04 2.24 -7.40
N PHE A 24 -4.28 3.25 -7.79
CA PHE A 24 -4.13 3.65 -9.19
C PHE A 24 -2.94 3.02 -9.92
N GLY A 25 -1.97 2.47 -9.19
CA GLY A 25 -0.75 1.93 -9.79
C GLY A 25 0.48 2.07 -8.90
N PRO A 26 1.64 1.53 -9.33
CA PRO A 26 2.92 1.70 -8.65
C PRO A 26 3.55 3.07 -8.92
N ASN A 27 2.74 4.08 -9.28
CA ASN A 27 3.19 5.42 -9.63
C ASN A 27 3.70 6.16 -8.38
N ARG A 28 4.49 7.22 -8.54
CA ARG A 28 5.04 7.98 -7.40
C ARG A 28 3.99 8.65 -6.49
N SER A 29 2.77 8.88 -6.99
CA SER A 29 1.70 9.59 -6.27
C SER A 29 0.49 8.70 -6.00
N GLY A 30 -0.29 9.02 -4.98
CA GLY A 30 -1.51 8.29 -4.60
C GLY A 30 -1.28 7.15 -3.60
N TRP A 31 -0.09 7.11 -2.99
CA TRP A 31 0.18 6.22 -1.86
C TRP A 31 -0.40 6.83 -0.59
N ILE A 32 -1.14 6.02 0.17
CA ILE A 32 -1.68 6.37 1.47
C ILE A 32 -1.27 5.34 2.49
N GLU A 33 -0.99 5.78 3.72
CA GLU A 33 -0.84 4.90 4.87
C GLU A 33 -2.21 4.68 5.50
N VAL A 34 -2.60 3.42 5.66
CA VAL A 34 -3.94 3.03 6.07
C VAL A 34 -4.10 3.18 7.58
N ALA A 35 -5.01 4.03 8.04
CA ALA A 35 -5.37 4.09 9.47
C ALA A 35 -6.35 2.97 9.82
N ASN A 36 -7.45 2.87 9.08
CA ASN A 36 -8.49 1.89 9.33
C ASN A 36 -9.21 1.49 8.04
N LEU A 37 -9.85 0.32 8.11
CA LEU A 37 -10.74 -0.19 7.09
C LEU A 37 -12.15 -0.34 7.66
N GLU A 38 -13.13 0.24 6.97
CA GLU A 38 -14.54 0.06 7.27
C GLU A 38 -15.18 -0.84 6.21
N GLN A 39 -15.76 -1.96 6.64
CA GLN A 39 -16.55 -2.81 5.75
C GLN A 39 -18.00 -2.32 5.69
N LEU A 40 -18.46 -1.97 4.50
CA LEU A 40 -19.84 -1.56 4.23
C LEU A 40 -20.77 -2.77 4.12
N GLN A 41 -22.07 -2.55 4.29
CA GLN A 41 -23.10 -3.60 4.20
C GLN A 41 -23.13 -4.34 2.85
N ASN A 42 -22.64 -3.71 1.78
CA ASN A 42 -22.54 -4.32 0.46
C ASN A 42 -21.26 -5.17 0.25
N GLY A 43 -20.44 -5.35 1.30
CA GLY A 43 -19.17 -6.08 1.25
C GLY A 43 -17.99 -5.31 0.65
N SER A 44 -18.17 -4.02 0.33
CA SER A 44 -17.07 -3.13 -0.07
C SER A 44 -16.31 -2.63 1.17
N TYR A 45 -15.08 -2.20 0.96
CA TYR A 45 -14.22 -1.62 1.98
C TYR A 45 -14.02 -0.13 1.68
N VAL A 46 -14.14 0.70 2.70
CA VAL A 46 -13.63 2.07 2.69
C VAL A 46 -12.31 2.05 3.43
N VAL A 47 -11.25 2.46 2.72
CA VAL A 47 -9.92 2.62 3.29
C VAL A 47 -9.72 4.09 3.59
N HIS A 48 -9.37 4.41 4.84
CA HIS A 48 -9.04 5.77 5.25
C HIS A 48 -7.55 5.92 5.49
N ASP A 49 -7.01 7.07 5.10
CA ASP A 49 -5.64 7.46 5.44
C ASP A 49 -5.50 7.82 6.93
N GLU A 50 -4.27 7.76 7.44
CA GLU A 50 -3.95 8.15 8.82
C GLU A 50 -4.33 9.60 9.14
N VAL A 51 -4.30 10.48 8.13
CA VAL A 51 -4.57 11.92 8.29
C VAL A 51 -6.08 12.24 8.28
N GLY A 52 -6.93 11.26 7.96
CA GLY A 52 -8.37 11.43 7.76
C GLY A 52 -8.72 12.37 6.60
N SER A 53 -7.76 12.64 5.71
CA SER A 53 -7.85 13.61 4.63
C SER A 53 -8.23 12.98 3.29
N ASP A 54 -7.90 11.70 3.11
CA ASP A 54 -8.15 10.95 1.89
C ASP A 54 -8.77 9.59 2.21
N SER A 55 -9.71 9.17 1.37
CA SER A 55 -10.29 7.83 1.45
C SER A 55 -10.68 7.33 0.08
N PHE A 56 -10.68 6.02 -0.09
CA PHE A 56 -11.24 5.42 -1.29
C PHE A 56 -12.00 4.15 -0.96
N THR A 57 -13.00 3.85 -1.81
CA THR A 57 -13.76 2.60 -1.73
C THR A 57 -13.18 1.58 -2.70
N ALA A 58 -13.07 0.34 -2.27
CA ALA A 58 -12.68 -0.81 -3.09
C ALA A 58 -13.58 -2.01 -2.76
N VAL A 59 -13.92 -2.81 -3.77
CA VAL A 59 -14.59 -4.09 -3.55
C VAL A 59 -13.55 -5.08 -3.00
N GLY A 60 -13.95 -6.03 -2.14
CA GLY A 60 -12.99 -6.94 -1.50
C GLY A 60 -12.07 -7.74 -2.44
N TYR A 61 -12.47 -7.94 -3.70
CA TYR A 61 -11.68 -8.62 -4.74
C TYR A 61 -10.87 -7.66 -5.64
N ASP A 62 -11.02 -6.35 -5.47
CA ASP A 62 -10.22 -5.38 -6.21
C ASP A 62 -8.74 -5.53 -5.81
N LEU A 63 -7.85 -5.39 -6.78
CA LEU A 63 -6.42 -5.40 -6.53
C LEU A 63 -5.93 -4.00 -6.23
N VAL A 64 -5.17 -3.87 -5.15
CA VAL A 64 -4.44 -2.65 -4.77
C VAL A 64 -2.95 -2.94 -4.72
N TRP A 65 -2.15 -1.90 -4.88
CA TRP A 65 -0.70 -1.99 -4.78
C TRP A 65 -0.29 -1.77 -3.33
N LEU A 66 0.54 -2.65 -2.76
CA LEU A 66 1.10 -2.56 -1.42
C LEU A 66 2.60 -2.29 -1.51
N GLN A 67 3.08 -1.35 -0.69
CA GLN A 67 4.49 -1.07 -0.50
C GLN A 67 5.02 -1.83 0.72
N VAL A 68 5.98 -2.73 0.50
CA VAL A 68 6.70 -3.42 1.57
C VAL A 68 8.10 -2.84 1.68
N VAL A 69 8.44 -2.34 2.86
CA VAL A 69 9.74 -1.70 3.13
C VAL A 69 10.65 -2.70 3.82
N HIS A 70 11.74 -3.05 3.15
CA HIS A 70 12.79 -3.91 3.69
C HIS A 70 14.02 -3.09 4.05
N GLU A 71 14.72 -3.47 5.12
CA GLU A 71 16.03 -2.91 5.43
C GLU A 71 17.06 -3.35 4.38
N LEU A 72 17.81 -2.41 3.80
CA LEU A 72 18.99 -2.77 3.00
C LEU A 72 20.14 -3.13 3.93
N LEU A 73 20.32 -4.44 4.13
CA LEU A 73 21.44 -5.00 4.90
C LEU A 73 22.79 -4.87 4.18
N TYR A 74 22.77 -4.71 2.85
CA TYR A 74 23.95 -4.62 2.00
C TYR A 74 23.77 -3.58 0.90
N ASN A 75 24.87 -3.06 0.35
CA ASN A 75 24.82 -2.18 -0.82
C ASN A 75 24.30 -2.99 -2.02
N SER A 76 23.14 -2.61 -2.56
CA SER A 76 22.54 -3.26 -3.74
C SER A 76 23.18 -2.82 -5.07
N HIS A 77 24.18 -1.94 -5.01
CA HIS A 77 24.90 -1.46 -6.19
C HIS A 77 26.13 -2.32 -6.39
N LEU A 78 26.16 -3.07 -7.50
CA LEU A 78 27.38 -3.66 -7.98
C LEU A 78 28.28 -2.54 -8.53
N PRO A 79 29.58 -2.51 -8.22
CA PRO A 79 30.50 -1.66 -8.94
C PRO A 79 30.43 -2.02 -10.43
N VAL A 80 30.33 -1.00 -11.28
CA VAL A 80 30.47 -1.16 -12.72
C VAL A 80 31.95 -1.00 -13.01
N ASP A 81 32.60 -2.07 -13.47
CA ASP A 81 33.99 -2.04 -13.96
C ASP A 81 34.11 -1.22 -15.25
#